data_AF-A0A6A5BX31-F1
#
_entry.id   AF-A0A6A5BX31-F1
#
_cell.length_a   1.000
_cell.length_b   1.000
_cell.length_c   1.000
_cell.angle_alpha   90.00
_cell.angle_beta   90.00
_cell.angle_gamma   90.00
#
_symmetry.space_group_name_H-M   'P 1'
#
loop_
_entity.id
_entity.type
_entity.pdbx_description
1 polymer ?
#
loop_
_entity_poly.entity_id
_entity_poly.type
_entity_poly.pdbx_seq_one_letter_code
_entity_poly.pdbx_strand_id
1 'polypeptide(L)'
;MLILNSGGTRRVYSTSCCDKCLRDFSQVVSSTHQCHNCQRKFCSVHANYHSKYFPYHHLTVSIENDDTSSSDSSSSFDQEESVESSSEDSTPPCGHSRNENSRNDNEELLLGCPIKEISIVPRGVGQLTSTWSSPSKSLLKQHQHERIHSQFEDLKDDLKRLEQVHFRGFCNLTDEFQDIEKHRLDLKMESQRIFSSLRKTLYEREDEVSLNIDKICNEQKEMVMKISSLKNHLRMVMTEIESMKCEESNFEKMERKLQHLNATIDSLKLQCQYQSVNGIQNYRLRYLPILEEIEEDIRRLCHLQKLN
;
A
#
# COMPACT_ATOMS: atom_id res chain seq x y z
N MET A 1 -24.52 5.85 42.01
CA MET A 1 -23.67 6.95 41.52
C MET A 1 -22.40 6.34 40.95
N LEU A 2 -22.29 6.25 39.62
CA LEU A 2 -21.07 5.80 38.95
C LEU A 2 -20.40 7.05 38.38
N ILE A 3 -19.24 7.39 38.94
CA ILE A 3 -18.38 8.46 38.45
C ILE A 3 -17.54 7.86 37.32
N LEU A 4 -17.87 8.23 36.07
CA LEU A 4 -17.07 7.90 34.90
C LEU A 4 -15.87 8.85 34.84
N ASN A 5 -14.68 8.33 35.17
CA ASN A 5 -13.40 8.99 34.91
C ASN A 5 -13.07 8.94 33.42
N SER A 6 -13.51 9.94 32.65
CA SER A 6 -12.99 10.23 31.31
C SER A 6 -11.72 11.06 31.43
N GLY A 7 -10.61 10.39 31.78
CA GLY A 7 -9.25 10.92 31.70
C GLY A 7 -8.83 11.11 30.24
N GLY A 8 -9.40 12.12 29.57
CA GLY A 8 -8.92 12.59 28.28
C GLY A 8 -7.63 13.37 28.48
N THR A 9 -6.49 12.73 28.20
CA THR A 9 -5.23 13.44 27.97
C THR A 9 -5.43 14.37 26.77
N ARG A 10 -5.73 15.65 27.03
CA ARG A 10 -5.56 16.71 26.04
C ARG A 10 -4.07 16.75 25.71
N ARG A 11 -3.64 16.02 24.68
CA ARG A 11 -2.39 16.32 23.99
C ARG A 11 -2.54 17.75 23.49
N VAL A 12 -1.80 18.66 24.12
CA VAL A 12 -1.59 20.02 23.62
C VAL A 12 -0.75 19.84 22.35
N TYR A 13 -1.40 19.73 21.20
CA TYR A 13 -0.72 19.78 19.90
C TYR A 13 -0.32 21.24 19.68
N SER A 14 0.92 21.59 20.04
CA SER A 14 1.50 22.92 19.80
C SER A 14 1.96 23.12 18.36
N THR A 15 1.85 22.10 17.50
CA THR A 15 2.23 22.21 16.09
C THR A 15 1.09 22.78 15.26
N SER A 16 1.38 23.88 14.58
CA SER A 16 0.40 24.57 13.76
C SER A 16 -0.03 23.72 12.55
N CYS A 17 -1.31 23.36 12.47
CA CYS A 17 -1.84 22.48 11.42
C CYS A 17 -2.39 23.30 10.23
N CYS A 18 -2.37 22.70 9.03
CA CYS A 18 -3.00 23.28 7.85
C CYS A 18 -4.53 23.28 8.00
N ASP A 19 -5.14 24.46 8.00
CA ASP A 19 -6.58 24.66 8.21
C ASP A 19 -7.43 23.93 7.16
N LYS A 20 -6.94 23.85 5.92
CA LYS A 20 -7.66 23.24 4.81
C LYS A 20 -7.57 21.72 4.83
N CYS A 21 -6.40 21.15 5.12
CA CYS A 21 -6.24 19.70 5.32
C CYS A 21 -7.09 19.19 6.49
N LEU A 22 -7.10 19.96 7.57
CA LEU A 22 -7.88 19.63 8.76
C LEU A 22 -9.39 19.69 8.50
N ARG A 23 -9.86 20.72 7.78
CA ARG A 23 -11.29 20.90 7.50
C ARG A 23 -11.84 19.93 6.43
N ASP A 24 -11.11 19.77 5.33
CA ASP A 24 -11.65 19.08 4.14
C ASP A 24 -11.39 17.56 4.21
N PHE A 25 -10.32 17.13 4.88
CA PHE A 25 -9.86 15.74 4.88
C PHE A 25 -9.70 15.13 6.28
N SER A 26 -9.93 15.90 7.35
CA SER A 26 -9.65 15.47 8.74
C SER A 26 -8.20 15.01 8.96
N GLN A 27 -7.27 15.48 8.12
CA GLN A 27 -5.85 15.12 8.18
C GLN A 27 -5.05 16.19 8.90
N VAL A 28 -4.23 15.77 9.86
CA VAL A 28 -3.29 16.62 10.60
C VAL A 28 -2.01 16.76 9.77
N VAL A 29 -1.95 17.79 8.93
CA VAL A 29 -0.77 18.12 8.13
C VAL A 29 -0.15 19.39 8.71
N SER A 30 1.14 19.37 9.02
CA SER A 30 1.85 20.55 9.53
C SER A 30 1.75 21.72 8.55
N SER A 31 1.47 22.90 9.07
CA SER A 31 1.47 24.13 8.28
C SER A 31 2.90 24.62 8.09
N THR A 32 3.21 25.05 6.87
CA THR A 32 4.52 25.63 6.52
C THR A 32 4.39 27.09 6.14
N HIS A 33 3.17 27.58 5.92
CA HIS A 33 2.88 28.94 5.51
C HIS A 33 1.70 29.50 6.31
N GLN A 34 1.73 30.80 6.55
CA GLN A 34 0.59 31.54 7.08
C GLN A 34 0.27 32.71 6.14
N CYS A 35 -1.01 32.88 5.81
CA CYS A 35 -1.45 34.03 5.05
C CYS A 35 -1.76 35.19 6.00
N HIS A 36 -1.10 36.33 5.81
CA HIS A 36 -1.29 37.49 6.68
C HIS A 36 -2.69 38.12 6.52
N ASN A 37 -3.25 38.08 5.30
CA ASN A 37 -4.53 38.72 4.99
C ASN A 37 -5.72 37.97 5.62
N CYS A 38 -5.73 36.64 5.57
CA CYS A 38 -6.83 35.83 6.11
C CYS A 38 -6.50 35.10 7.42
N GLN A 39 -5.28 35.27 7.93
CA GLN A 39 -4.71 34.63 9.13
C GLN A 39 -4.74 33.09 9.12
N ARG A 40 -5.04 32.46 7.98
CA ARG A 40 -5.09 31.01 7.83
C ARG A 40 -3.71 30.39 7.63
N LYS A 41 -3.56 29.16 8.11
CA LYS A 41 -2.34 28.37 8.02
C LYS A 41 -2.47 27.27 6.97
N PHE A 42 -1.45 27.13 6.13
CA PHE A 42 -1.44 26.25 4.97
C PHE A 42 -0.19 25.35 4.95
N CYS A 43 -0.36 24.11 4.49
CA CYS A 43 0.77 23.31 4.02
C CYS A 43 1.27 23.86 2.67
N SER A 44 2.42 23.39 2.20
CA SER A 44 3.04 23.85 0.95
C SER A 44 2.11 23.73 -0.27
N VAL A 45 1.36 22.63 -0.37
CA VAL A 45 0.41 22.39 -1.46
C VAL A 45 -0.72 23.42 -1.44
N HIS A 46 -1.35 23.61 -0.28
CA HIS A 46 -2.46 24.55 -0.16
C HIS A 46 -2.03 26.01 -0.23
N ALA A 47 -0.78 26.33 0.13
CA ALA A 47 -0.20 27.65 -0.08
C ALA A 47 -0.10 28.00 -1.57
N ASN A 48 0.33 27.06 -2.42
CA ASN A 48 0.40 27.27 -3.87
C ASN A 48 -0.98 27.47 -4.51
N TYR A 49 -1.99 26.75 -4.04
CA TYR A 49 -3.37 27.00 -4.49
C TYR A 49 -3.87 28.36 -4.03
N HIS A 50 -3.58 28.73 -2.77
CA HIS A 50 -4.02 30.00 -2.21
C HIS A 50 -3.41 31.19 -2.96
N SER A 51 -2.11 31.15 -3.30
CA SER A 51 -1.46 32.21 -4.08
C SER A 51 -2.01 32.31 -5.51
N LYS A 52 -2.39 31.19 -6.12
CA LYS A 52 -2.99 31.16 -7.47
C LYS A 52 -4.36 31.82 -7.52
N TYR A 53 -5.23 31.59 -6.53
CA TYR A 53 -6.59 32.12 -6.51
C TYR A 53 -6.71 33.49 -5.83
N PHE A 54 -5.76 33.83 -4.95
CA PHE A 54 -5.72 35.09 -4.22
C PHE A 54 -4.33 35.75 -4.35
N PRO A 55 -3.99 36.29 -5.54
CA PRO A 55 -2.64 36.79 -5.81
C PRO A 55 -2.24 38.01 -4.95
N TYR A 56 -3.21 38.72 -4.37
CA TYR A 56 -2.98 39.86 -3.48
C TYR A 56 -2.72 39.47 -2.02
N HIS A 57 -2.79 38.18 -1.69
CA HIS A 57 -2.54 37.70 -0.34
C HIS A 57 -1.06 37.43 -0.11
N HIS A 58 -0.52 37.98 0.98
CA HIS A 58 0.88 37.75 1.35
C HIS A 58 0.99 36.49 2.21
N LEU A 59 1.81 35.53 1.76
CA LEU A 59 2.12 34.29 2.47
C LEU A 59 3.53 34.41 3.07
N THR A 60 3.66 34.06 4.35
CA THR A 60 4.96 33.98 5.04
C THR A 60 5.25 32.54 5.44
N VAL A 61 6.47 32.08 5.21
CA VAL A 61 6.92 30.76 5.66
C VAL A 61 6.99 30.78 7.18
N SER A 62 6.19 29.94 7.82
CA SER A 62 6.21 29.77 9.28
C SER A 62 7.33 28.80 9.60
N ILE A 63 8.53 29.33 9.83
CA ILE A 63 9.65 28.55 10.36
C ILE A 63 9.42 28.49 11.88
N GLU A 64 8.84 27.40 12.35
CA GLU A 64 8.88 27.06 13.78
C GLU A 64 10.35 26.70 14.07
N ASN A 65 11.14 27.67 14.53
CA ASN A 65 12.43 27.39 15.16
C ASN A 65 12.11 26.69 16.48
N ASP A 66 12.17 25.36 16.49
CA ASP A 66 12.25 24.58 17.72
C ASP A 66 13.60 24.89 18.37
N ASP A 67 13.66 25.98 19.15
CA ASP A 67 14.74 26.26 20.10
C ASP A 67 14.65 25.24 21.25
N THR A 68 14.96 23.98 20.95
CA THR A 68 15.24 22.95 21.95
C THR A 68 16.73 23.02 22.26
N SER A 69 17.12 24.05 23.01
CA SER A 69 18.42 24.11 23.66
C SER A 69 18.38 23.23 24.93
N SER A 70 18.82 21.98 24.80
CA SER A 70 19.21 21.16 25.94
C SER A 70 20.61 20.59 25.69
N SER A 71 21.53 21.14 26.43
CA SER A 71 22.97 20.90 26.48
C SER A 71 23.33 19.50 26.99
N ASP A 72 24.53 19.07 26.59
CA ASP A 72 25.45 18.13 27.25
C ASP A 72 25.06 16.64 27.35
N SER A 73 25.76 15.79 26.58
CA SER A 73 26.96 15.11 27.10
C SER A 73 27.56 14.14 26.08
N SER A 74 28.86 14.29 25.89
CA SER A 74 29.77 13.47 25.10
C SER A 74 29.98 12.07 25.70
N SER A 75 30.06 11.02 24.87
CA SER A 75 31.00 9.91 25.12
C SER A 75 31.30 9.16 23.82
N SER A 76 32.58 9.12 23.47
CA SER A 76 33.18 8.34 22.40
C SER A 76 33.19 6.84 22.72
N PHE A 77 32.92 5.99 21.73
CA PHE A 77 33.54 4.67 21.62
C PHE A 77 33.59 4.22 20.16
N ASP A 78 34.78 3.78 19.76
CA ASP A 78 35.18 3.28 18.45
C ASP A 78 34.75 1.83 18.18
N GLN A 79 34.79 1.47 16.88
CA GLN A 79 35.04 0.13 16.29
C GLN A 79 33.92 -0.93 16.39
N GLU A 80 33.67 -1.81 15.41
CA GLU A 80 34.09 -2.01 14.01
C GLU A 80 33.17 -3.12 13.43
N GLU A 81 33.29 -3.39 12.13
CA GLU A 81 32.84 -4.58 11.37
C GLU A 81 31.38 -4.70 10.82
N SER A 82 31.28 -4.35 9.53
CA SER A 82 31.09 -5.28 8.39
C SER A 82 30.01 -6.37 8.47
N VAL A 83 28.88 -6.14 7.79
CA VAL A 83 28.19 -7.21 7.03
C VAL A 83 27.57 -6.61 5.76
N GLU A 84 28.11 -7.01 4.60
CA GLU A 84 27.45 -6.92 3.30
C GLU A 84 26.22 -7.83 3.25
N SER A 85 25.08 -7.31 2.81
CA SER A 85 24.11 -8.11 2.05
C SER A 85 23.27 -7.20 1.18
N SER A 86 23.61 -7.28 -0.10
CA SER A 86 22.82 -6.93 -1.25
C SER A 86 21.42 -7.55 -1.18
N SER A 87 20.40 -6.73 -1.41
CA SER A 87 19.20 -7.17 -2.11
C SER A 87 18.64 -6.02 -2.94
N GLU A 88 18.68 -6.26 -4.24
CA GLU A 88 18.01 -5.50 -5.27
C GLU A 88 16.51 -5.66 -5.07
N ASP A 89 15.76 -4.56 -4.89
CA ASP A 89 14.33 -4.55 -5.20
C ASP A 89 13.95 -3.18 -5.76
N SER A 90 14.21 -3.04 -7.06
CA SER A 90 13.83 -1.87 -7.84
C SER A 90 12.35 -1.99 -8.18
N THR A 91 11.53 -1.26 -7.41
CA THR A 91 10.11 -1.05 -7.69
C THR A 91 9.95 -0.38 -9.07
N PRO A 92 9.02 -0.83 -9.93
CA PRO A 92 8.84 -0.23 -11.26
C PRO A 92 8.23 1.17 -11.14
N PRO A 93 8.63 2.15 -11.97
CA PRO A 93 7.97 3.44 -12.02
C PRO A 93 6.62 3.28 -12.73
N CYS A 94 5.53 3.28 -11.96
CA CYS A 94 4.19 3.37 -12.52
C CYS A 94 3.99 4.74 -13.19
N GLY A 95 3.90 4.72 -14.51
CA GLY A 95 2.86 5.43 -15.25
C GLY A 95 3.11 6.91 -15.52
N HIS A 96 3.71 7.19 -16.68
CA HIS A 96 3.47 8.43 -17.41
C HIS A 96 1.95 8.65 -17.59
N SER A 97 1.37 9.58 -16.83
CA SER A 97 0.09 10.19 -17.21
C SER A 97 0.33 11.05 -18.43
N ARG A 98 0.02 10.45 -19.59
CA ARG A 98 -0.12 11.07 -20.89
C ARG A 98 -1.16 12.18 -20.74
N ASN A 99 -0.70 13.43 -20.69
CA ASN A 99 -1.55 14.60 -20.75
C ASN A 99 -2.06 14.74 -22.19
N GLU A 100 -3.17 14.06 -22.51
CA GLU A 100 -3.94 14.34 -23.71
C GLU A 100 -4.67 15.67 -23.47
N ASN A 101 -4.04 16.75 -23.93
CA ASN A 101 -4.73 18.01 -24.19
C ASN A 101 -5.79 17.73 -25.27
N SER A 102 -6.98 17.33 -24.83
CA SER A 102 -8.17 17.33 -25.66
C SER A 102 -8.47 18.78 -26.01
N ARG A 103 -8.38 19.05 -27.31
CA ARG A 103 -9.05 20.14 -28.03
C ARG A 103 -10.38 20.46 -27.35
N ASN A 104 -10.52 21.68 -26.87
CA ASN A 104 -11.78 22.40 -26.97
C ASN A 104 -11.51 23.56 -27.91
N ASP A 105 -11.81 23.30 -29.18
CA ASP A 105 -12.06 24.32 -30.18
C ASP A 105 -13.22 25.17 -29.63
N ASN A 106 -12.88 26.31 -29.03
CA ASN A 106 -13.82 27.40 -28.83
C ASN A 106 -14.12 27.95 -30.23
N GLU A 107 -15.11 27.35 -30.90
CA GLU A 107 -15.82 28.02 -31.98
C GLU A 107 -16.46 29.27 -31.39
N GLU A 108 -15.77 30.36 -31.64
CA GLU A 108 -16.20 31.74 -31.50
C GLU A 108 -17.47 31.94 -32.35
N LEU A 109 -18.63 31.60 -31.79
CA LEU A 109 -19.93 32.00 -32.32
C LEU A 109 -20.09 33.51 -32.12
N LEU A 110 -19.38 34.25 -32.97
CA LEU A 110 -19.70 35.61 -33.34
C LEU A 110 -21.11 35.61 -33.93
N LEU A 111 -22.11 35.79 -33.06
CA LEU A 111 -23.42 36.33 -33.44
C LEU A 111 -23.21 37.79 -33.86
N GLY A 112 -22.54 37.96 -35.00
CA GLY A 112 -22.53 39.19 -35.76
C GLY A 112 -23.96 39.43 -36.23
N CYS A 113 -24.68 40.30 -35.54
CA CYS A 113 -25.84 40.94 -36.14
C CYS A 113 -25.34 41.62 -37.42
N PRO A 114 -25.84 41.26 -38.62
CA PRO A 114 -25.46 41.96 -39.82
C PRO A 114 -25.98 43.38 -39.67
N ILE A 115 -25.08 44.32 -39.39
CA ILE A 115 -25.34 45.74 -39.61
C ILE A 115 -25.62 45.83 -41.10
N LYS A 116 -26.90 45.87 -41.48
CA LYS A 116 -27.31 46.22 -42.83
C LYS A 116 -26.74 47.61 -43.06
N GLU A 117 -25.65 47.69 -43.82
CA GLU A 117 -25.19 48.94 -44.41
C GLU A 117 -26.39 49.57 -45.11
N ILE A 118 -26.87 50.68 -44.53
CA ILE A 118 -27.84 51.54 -45.19
C ILE A 118 -27.07 52.17 -46.35
N SER A 119 -27.14 51.53 -47.51
CA SER A 119 -26.62 52.07 -48.77
C SER A 119 -27.44 53.32 -49.10
N ILE A 120 -26.91 54.49 -48.73
CA ILE A 120 -27.42 55.78 -49.18
C ILE A 120 -26.98 55.93 -50.63
N VAL A 121 -27.81 55.42 -51.55
CA VAL A 121 -27.63 55.65 -52.99
C VAL A 121 -27.82 57.15 -53.25
N PRO A 122 -26.80 57.86 -53.77
CA PRO A 122 -26.98 59.25 -54.18
C PRO A 122 -27.86 59.27 -55.43
N ARG A 123 -29.09 59.79 -55.31
CA ARG A 123 -29.95 60.04 -56.47
C ARG A 123 -29.26 61.06 -57.38
N GLY A 124 -28.88 60.59 -58.56
CA GLY A 124 -28.35 61.40 -59.65
C GLY A 124 -29.28 62.57 -59.99
N VAL A 125 -28.68 63.75 -60.09
CA VAL A 125 -29.32 64.99 -60.51
C VAL A 125 -29.53 64.93 -62.02
N GLY A 126 -30.71 64.46 -62.43
CA GLY A 126 -31.20 64.61 -63.80
C GLY A 126 -31.71 66.03 -64.01
N GLN A 127 -31.02 66.81 -64.85
CA GLN A 127 -31.47 68.11 -65.33
C GLN A 127 -32.70 67.92 -66.23
N LEU A 128 -33.84 68.47 -65.81
CA LEU A 128 -35.00 68.71 -66.66
C LEU A 128 -35.36 70.19 -66.60
N THR A 129 -35.01 70.91 -67.66
CA THR A 129 -35.45 72.26 -67.94
C THR A 129 -36.92 72.22 -68.37
N SER A 130 -37.82 72.54 -67.45
CA SER A 130 -39.20 72.91 -67.79
C SER A 130 -39.58 74.17 -67.02
N THR A 131 -40.25 75.08 -67.71
CA THR A 131 -40.78 76.35 -67.21
C THR A 131 -41.91 76.08 -66.22
N TRP A 132 -41.65 76.30 -64.93
CA TRP A 132 -42.65 76.22 -63.87
C TRP A 132 -42.92 77.61 -63.31
N SER A 133 -44.18 78.04 -63.44
CA SER A 133 -44.79 79.10 -62.65
C SER A 133 -44.49 78.85 -61.17
N SER A 134 -43.87 79.84 -60.52
CA SER A 134 -43.43 79.76 -59.13
C SER A 134 -44.59 79.33 -58.22
N PRO A 135 -44.55 78.12 -57.62
CA PRO A 135 -45.48 77.77 -56.57
C PRO A 135 -45.25 78.74 -55.41
N SER A 136 -46.31 79.30 -54.85
CA SER A 136 -46.24 80.16 -53.68
C SER A 136 -45.38 79.50 -52.60
N LYS A 137 -44.32 80.18 -52.14
CA LYS A 137 -43.34 79.66 -51.16
C LYS A 137 -43.97 79.06 -49.89
N SER A 138 -45.24 79.35 -49.61
CA SER A 138 -46.03 78.74 -48.54
C SER A 138 -46.32 77.24 -48.76
N LEU A 139 -46.64 76.82 -49.98
CA LEU A 139 -47.08 75.46 -50.27
C LEU A 139 -45.93 74.46 -50.22
N LEU A 140 -44.72 74.89 -50.62
CA LEU A 140 -43.50 74.10 -50.49
C LEU A 140 -43.10 73.86 -49.02
N LYS A 141 -43.26 74.89 -48.17
CA LYS A 141 -43.00 74.78 -46.73
C LYS A 141 -43.97 73.81 -46.05
N GLN A 142 -45.24 73.83 -46.46
CA GLN A 142 -46.25 72.93 -45.92
C GLN A 142 -45.92 71.45 -46.23
N HIS A 143 -45.59 71.13 -47.49
CA HIS A 143 -45.19 69.77 -47.85
C HIS A 143 -43.89 69.31 -47.15
N GLN A 144 -42.92 70.21 -46.95
CA GLN A 144 -41.74 69.89 -46.15
C GLN A 144 -42.08 69.58 -44.70
N HIS A 145 -42.99 70.35 -44.09
CA HIS A 145 -43.46 70.11 -42.73
C HIS A 145 -44.19 68.78 -42.61
N GLU A 146 -45.11 68.47 -43.53
CA GLU A 146 -45.82 67.17 -43.57
C GLU A 146 -44.84 66.00 -43.71
N ARG A 147 -43.82 66.13 -44.56
CA ARG A 147 -42.80 65.11 -44.75
C ARG A 147 -41.96 64.89 -43.48
N ILE A 148 -41.51 65.96 -42.84
CA ILE A 148 -40.74 65.87 -41.58
C ILE A 148 -41.61 65.25 -40.47
N HIS A 149 -42.88 65.64 -40.38
CA HIS A 149 -43.82 65.07 -39.41
C HIS A 149 -44.03 63.57 -39.64
N SER A 150 -44.21 63.13 -40.90
CA SER A 150 -44.30 61.71 -41.22
C SER A 150 -43.04 60.95 -40.79
N GLN A 151 -41.85 61.49 -41.11
CA GLN A 151 -40.58 60.88 -40.70
C GLN A 151 -40.42 60.81 -39.18
N PHE A 152 -40.92 61.80 -38.45
CA PHE A 152 -40.90 61.81 -36.99
C PHE A 152 -41.80 60.73 -36.40
N GLU A 153 -43.02 60.57 -36.93
CA GLU A 153 -43.91 59.49 -36.47
C GLU A 153 -43.37 58.10 -36.86
N ASP A 154 -42.78 57.93 -38.05
CA ASP A 154 -42.11 56.68 -38.43
C ASP A 154 -40.97 56.32 -37.46
N LEU A 155 -40.13 57.31 -37.10
CA LEU A 155 -39.03 57.12 -36.15
C LEU A 155 -39.55 56.76 -34.75
N LYS A 156 -40.65 57.36 -34.32
CA LYS A 156 -41.29 57.09 -33.03
C LYS A 156 -41.86 55.66 -32.99
N ASP A 157 -42.46 55.20 -34.07
CA ASP A 157 -42.91 53.81 -34.21
C ASP A 157 -41.73 52.83 -34.23
N ASP A 158 -40.63 53.17 -34.91
CA ASP A 158 -39.39 52.40 -34.88
C ASP A 158 -38.78 52.28 -33.49
N LEU A 159 -38.71 53.38 -32.74
CA LEU A 159 -38.24 53.39 -31.36
C LEU A 159 -39.11 52.48 -30.47
N LYS A 160 -40.43 52.58 -30.59
CA LYS A 160 -41.35 51.73 -29.84
C LYS A 160 -41.20 50.25 -30.20
N ARG A 161 -40.99 49.92 -31.47
CA ARG A 161 -40.69 48.54 -31.90
C ARG A 161 -39.37 48.05 -31.31
N LEU A 162 -38.33 48.88 -31.32
CA LEU A 162 -37.03 48.53 -30.77
C LEU A 162 -37.10 48.29 -29.25
N GLU A 163 -37.84 49.14 -28.53
CA GLU A 163 -38.10 48.96 -27.09
C GLU A 163 -38.80 47.63 -26.81
N GLN A 164 -39.83 47.27 -27.59
CA GLN A 164 -40.53 45.99 -27.43
C GLN A 164 -39.63 44.79 -27.72
N VAL A 165 -38.81 44.87 -28.77
CA VAL A 165 -37.85 43.80 -29.11
C VAL A 165 -36.80 43.66 -28.01
N HIS A 166 -36.26 44.76 -27.51
CA HIS A 166 -35.28 44.75 -26.42
C HIS A 166 -35.88 44.19 -25.13
N PHE A 167 -37.10 44.61 -24.76
CA PHE A 167 -37.81 44.09 -23.60
C PHE A 167 -38.07 42.59 -23.72
N ARG A 168 -38.50 42.11 -24.90
CA ARG A 168 -38.69 40.68 -25.16
C ARG A 168 -37.37 39.91 -25.06
N GLY A 169 -36.30 40.45 -25.63
CA GLY A 169 -34.96 39.87 -25.52
C GLY A 169 -34.50 39.77 -24.06
N PHE A 170 -34.73 40.80 -23.27
CA PHE A 170 -34.42 40.81 -21.84
C PHE A 170 -35.21 39.75 -21.05
N CYS A 171 -36.51 39.60 -21.34
CA CYS A 171 -37.34 38.56 -20.71
C CYS A 171 -36.82 37.16 -21.06
N ASN A 172 -36.58 36.89 -22.34
CA ASN A 172 -36.05 35.60 -22.79
C ASN A 172 -34.69 35.28 -22.15
N LEU A 173 -33.78 36.25 -22.09
CA LEU A 173 -32.47 36.08 -21.45
C LEU A 173 -32.60 35.83 -19.94
N THR A 174 -33.58 36.45 -19.29
CA THR A 174 -33.85 36.23 -17.86
C THR A 174 -34.36 34.81 -17.62
N ASP A 175 -35.25 34.32 -18.46
CA ASP A 175 -35.78 32.95 -18.38
C ASP A 175 -34.67 31.91 -18.65
N GLU A 176 -33.87 32.12 -19.70
CA GLU A 176 -32.70 31.26 -19.99
C GLU A 176 -31.68 31.25 -18.84
N PHE A 177 -31.43 32.39 -18.21
CA PHE A 177 -30.54 32.47 -17.05
C PHE A 177 -31.10 31.68 -15.85
N GLN A 178 -32.41 31.74 -15.60
CA GLN A 178 -33.06 30.96 -14.55
C GLN A 178 -32.99 29.45 -14.83
N ASP A 179 -33.18 29.04 -16.07
CA ASP A 179 -33.05 27.63 -16.48
C ASP A 179 -31.62 27.12 -16.33
N ILE A 180 -30.62 27.91 -16.72
CA ILE A 180 -29.20 27.57 -16.52
C ILE A 180 -28.90 27.42 -15.03
N GLU A 181 -29.37 28.36 -14.19
CA GLU A 181 -29.13 28.32 -12.75
C GLU A 181 -29.81 27.12 -12.08
N LYS A 182 -31.02 26.76 -12.54
CA LYS A 182 -31.71 25.54 -12.13
C LYS A 182 -30.92 24.29 -12.50
N HIS A 183 -30.48 24.16 -13.75
CA HIS A 183 -29.67 23.03 -14.20
C HIS A 183 -28.34 22.93 -13.44
N ARG A 184 -27.69 24.07 -13.15
CA ARG A 184 -26.49 24.13 -12.34
C ARG A 184 -26.73 23.58 -10.93
N LEU A 185 -27.86 23.92 -10.32
CA LEU A 185 -28.24 23.42 -9.00
C LEU A 185 -28.54 21.92 -9.04
N ASP A 186 -29.28 21.44 -10.04
CA ASP A 186 -29.61 20.02 -10.22
C ASP A 186 -28.33 19.18 -10.38
N LEU A 187 -27.39 19.61 -11.23
CA LEU A 187 -26.10 18.95 -11.39
C LEU A 187 -25.28 18.93 -10.10
N LYS A 188 -25.31 20.01 -9.32
CA LYS A 188 -24.64 20.07 -8.01
C LYS A 188 -25.23 19.05 -7.04
N MET A 189 -26.56 18.94 -6.98
CA MET A 189 -27.25 17.99 -6.11
C MET A 189 -27.01 16.55 -6.54
N GLU A 190 -27.01 16.27 -7.85
CA GLU A 190 -26.72 14.93 -8.38
C GLU A 190 -25.27 14.52 -8.09
N SER A 191 -24.31 15.43 -8.28
CA SER A 191 -22.91 15.19 -7.93
C SER A 191 -22.77 14.84 -6.44
N GLN A 192 -23.42 15.61 -5.55
CA GLN A 192 -23.42 15.32 -4.11
C GLN A 192 -24.04 13.95 -3.79
N ARG A 193 -25.12 13.58 -4.47
CA ARG A 193 -25.77 12.26 -4.32
C ARG A 193 -24.82 11.13 -4.73
N ILE A 194 -24.16 11.26 -5.89
CA ILE A 194 -23.20 10.26 -6.39
C ILE A 194 -22.04 10.10 -5.41
N PHE A 195 -21.42 11.20 -4.94
CA PHE A 195 -20.31 11.12 -3.99
C PHE A 195 -20.73 10.53 -2.64
N SER A 196 -21.93 10.83 -2.16
CA SER A 196 -22.46 10.24 -0.93
C SER A 196 -22.70 8.74 -1.07
N SER A 197 -23.24 8.32 -2.21
CA SER A 197 -23.43 6.90 -2.54
C SER A 197 -22.09 6.15 -2.63
N LEU A 198 -21.11 6.72 -3.35
CA LEU A 198 -19.79 6.12 -3.48
C LEU A 198 -19.10 5.96 -2.12
N ARG A 199 -19.16 7.00 -1.28
CA ARG A 199 -18.61 6.96 0.08
C ARG A 199 -19.26 5.87 0.93
N LYS A 200 -20.59 5.71 0.85
CA LYS A 200 -21.32 4.65 1.54
C LYS A 200 -20.85 3.26 1.11
N THR A 201 -20.75 3.02 -0.20
CA THR A 201 -20.27 1.74 -0.74
C THR A 201 -18.82 1.46 -0.33
N LEU A 202 -17.95 2.48 -0.30
CA LEU A 202 -16.58 2.31 0.15
C LEU A 202 -16.50 1.90 1.63
N TYR A 203 -17.29 2.52 2.52
CA TYR A 203 -17.34 2.11 3.92
C TYR A 203 -17.88 0.70 4.11
N GLU A 204 -18.95 0.32 3.39
CA GLU A 204 -19.49 -1.05 3.44
C GLU A 204 -18.43 -2.10 3.03
N ARG A 205 -17.59 -1.77 2.04
CA ARG A 205 -16.49 -2.65 1.61
C ARG A 205 -15.32 -2.66 2.58
N GLU A 206 -15.00 -1.52 3.19
CA GLU A 206 -13.98 -1.43 4.24
C GLU A 206 -14.36 -2.29 5.46
N ASP A 207 -15.62 -2.24 5.87
CA ASP A 207 -16.15 -3.07 6.96
C ASP A 207 -16.10 -4.57 6.61
N GLU A 208 -16.48 -4.94 5.38
CA GLU A 208 -16.41 -6.33 4.88
C GLU A 208 -14.97 -6.86 4.88
N VAL A 209 -14.02 -6.06 4.38
CA VAL A 209 -12.59 -6.43 4.37
C VAL A 209 -12.06 -6.57 5.80
N SER A 210 -12.43 -5.66 6.70
CA SER A 210 -12.02 -5.71 8.11
C SER A 210 -12.52 -6.99 8.80
N LEU A 211 -13.78 -7.36 8.57
CA LEU A 211 -14.36 -8.60 9.09
C LEU A 211 -13.66 -9.85 8.54
N ASN A 212 -13.28 -9.84 7.25
CA ASN A 212 -12.53 -10.94 6.65
C ASN A 212 -11.11 -11.06 7.23
N ILE A 213 -10.43 -9.93 7.49
CA ILE A 213 -9.13 -9.90 8.16
C ILE A 213 -9.24 -10.52 9.56
N ASP A 214 -10.23 -10.10 10.35
CA ASP A 214 -10.45 -10.65 11.69
C ASP A 214 -10.71 -12.15 11.67
N LYS A 215 -11.51 -12.63 10.70
CA LYS A 215 -11.77 -14.05 10.51
C LYS A 215 -10.48 -14.83 10.22
N ILE A 216 -9.68 -14.37 9.26
CA ILE A 216 -8.39 -15.01 8.91
C ILE A 216 -7.45 -15.01 10.12
N CYS A 217 -7.34 -13.90 10.85
CA CYS A 217 -6.50 -13.81 12.04
C CYS A 217 -6.95 -14.81 13.13
N ASN A 218 -8.26 -15.01 13.32
CA ASN A 218 -8.78 -15.97 14.27
C ASN A 218 -8.50 -17.42 13.85
N GLU A 219 -8.67 -17.75 12.56
CA GLU A 219 -8.32 -19.06 12.02
C GLU A 219 -6.81 -19.35 12.17
N GLN A 220 -5.95 -18.36 11.91
CA GLN A 220 -4.51 -18.48 12.13
C GLN A 220 -4.15 -18.71 13.60
N LYS A 221 -4.76 -17.99 14.53
CA LYS A 221 -4.59 -18.22 15.98
C LYS A 221 -4.97 -19.65 16.36
N GLU A 222 -6.08 -20.16 15.84
CA GLU A 222 -6.51 -21.54 16.10
C GLU A 222 -5.49 -22.57 15.57
N MET A 223 -4.97 -22.36 14.37
CA MET A 223 -3.93 -23.23 13.81
C MET A 223 -2.65 -23.22 14.65
N VAL A 224 -2.20 -22.05 15.10
CA VAL A 224 -1.02 -21.92 15.98
C VAL A 224 -1.24 -22.66 17.31
N MET A 225 -2.44 -22.59 17.89
CA MET A 225 -2.79 -23.36 19.09
C MET A 225 -2.75 -24.87 18.83
N LYS A 226 -3.29 -25.35 17.71
CA LYS A 226 -3.22 -26.78 17.32
C LYS A 226 -1.78 -27.26 17.15
N ILE A 227 -0.95 -26.50 16.45
CA ILE A 227 0.48 -26.80 16.27
C ILE A 227 1.20 -26.88 17.61
N SER A 228 0.91 -25.93 18.52
CA SER A 228 1.50 -25.91 19.87
C SER A 228 1.11 -27.14 20.69
N SER A 229 -0.16 -27.55 20.61
CA SER A 229 -0.65 -28.78 21.24
C SER A 229 0.04 -30.03 20.69
N LEU A 230 0.18 -30.15 19.37
CA LEU A 230 0.88 -31.26 18.71
C LEU A 230 2.36 -31.31 19.11
N LYS A 231 3.03 -30.15 19.15
CA LYS A 231 4.43 -30.04 19.59
C LYS A 231 4.61 -30.51 21.03
N ASN A 232 3.68 -30.16 21.93
CA ASN A 232 3.71 -30.63 23.31
C ASN A 232 3.49 -32.15 23.40
N HIS A 233 2.55 -32.70 22.64
CA HIS A 233 2.34 -34.15 22.57
C HIS A 233 3.58 -34.89 22.06
N LEU A 234 4.19 -34.41 20.97
CA LEU A 234 5.43 -34.97 20.44
C LEU A 234 6.55 -34.95 21.48
N ARG A 235 6.67 -33.86 22.25
CA ARG A 235 7.66 -33.78 23.34
C ARG A 235 7.42 -34.87 24.39
N MET A 236 6.16 -35.11 24.81
CA MET A 236 5.86 -36.19 25.76
C MET A 236 6.25 -37.56 25.20
N VAL A 237 5.89 -37.86 23.95
CA VAL A 237 6.26 -39.12 23.28
C VAL A 237 7.78 -39.27 23.19
N MET A 238 8.50 -38.21 22.84
CA MET A 238 9.97 -38.23 22.80
C MET A 238 10.57 -38.52 24.19
N THR A 239 10.05 -37.90 25.24
CA THR A 239 10.47 -38.17 26.62
C THR A 239 10.17 -39.62 27.03
N GLU A 240 9.02 -40.19 26.64
CA GLU A 240 8.71 -41.60 26.86
C GLU A 240 9.72 -42.51 26.14
N ILE A 241 10.01 -42.25 24.87
CA ILE A 241 11.00 -43.01 24.09
C ILE A 241 12.40 -42.92 24.74
N GLU A 242 12.81 -41.73 25.16
CA GLU A 242 14.09 -41.53 25.85
C GLU A 242 14.15 -42.29 27.18
N SER A 243 13.04 -42.32 27.93
CA SER A 243 12.94 -43.11 29.16
C SER A 243 13.04 -44.62 28.90
N MET A 244 12.47 -45.11 27.79
CA MET A 244 12.57 -46.51 27.37
C MET A 244 13.99 -46.89 26.90
N LYS A 245 14.71 -45.98 26.25
CA LYS A 245 16.13 -46.20 25.89
C LYS A 245 17.01 -46.40 27.13
N CYS A 246 16.68 -45.78 28.25
CA CYS A 246 17.37 -46.02 29.51
C CYS A 246 17.15 -47.46 30.05
N GLU A 247 16.14 -48.19 29.56
CA GLU A 247 15.94 -49.63 29.80
C GLU A 247 16.75 -50.55 28.85
N GLU A 248 17.71 -50.03 28.07
CA GLU A 248 18.83 -50.81 27.50
C GLU A 248 19.63 -51.59 28.58
N SER A 249 19.29 -51.41 29.86
CA SER A 249 19.93 -52.03 31.02
C SER A 249 19.72 -53.54 31.23
N ASN A 250 18.95 -54.26 30.40
CA ASN A 250 18.81 -55.73 30.55
C ASN A 250 19.34 -56.53 29.36
N PHE A 251 19.09 -56.10 28.13
CA PHE A 251 19.59 -56.80 26.95
C PHE A 251 21.11 -56.63 26.81
N GLU A 252 21.64 -55.42 26.96
CA GLU A 252 23.10 -55.20 26.94
C GLU A 252 23.81 -55.87 28.14
N LYS A 253 23.15 -55.94 29.31
CA LYS A 253 23.70 -56.68 30.46
C LYS A 253 23.72 -58.18 30.21
N MET A 254 22.71 -58.73 29.54
CA MET A 254 22.64 -60.13 29.15
C MET A 254 23.66 -60.45 28.05
N GLU A 255 23.84 -59.58 27.08
CA GLU A 255 24.86 -59.71 26.03
C GLU A 255 26.28 -59.70 26.62
N ARG A 256 26.58 -58.78 27.54
CA ARG A 256 27.86 -58.78 28.28
C ARG A 256 28.08 -60.07 29.08
N LYS A 257 27.04 -60.60 29.73
CA LYS A 257 27.11 -61.88 30.45
C LYS A 257 27.35 -63.07 29.51
N LEU A 258 26.72 -63.09 28.34
CA LEU A 258 26.91 -64.12 27.33
C LEU A 258 28.33 -64.06 26.73
N GLN A 259 28.85 -62.87 26.45
CA GLN A 259 30.23 -62.69 26.00
C GLN A 259 31.24 -63.18 27.05
N HIS A 260 31.01 -62.87 28.34
CA HIS A 260 31.86 -63.35 29.42
C HIS A 260 31.81 -64.88 29.60
N LEU A 261 30.61 -65.47 29.47
CA LEU A 261 30.44 -66.92 29.51
C LEU A 261 31.19 -67.60 28.35
N ASN A 262 31.09 -67.09 27.13
CA ASN A 262 31.83 -67.61 25.98
C ASN A 262 33.35 -67.54 26.19
N ALA A 263 33.86 -66.40 26.67
CA ALA A 263 35.28 -66.27 26.98
C ALA A 263 35.74 -67.29 28.05
N THR A 264 34.90 -67.55 29.05
CA THR A 264 35.17 -68.56 30.09
C THR A 264 35.18 -69.97 29.51
N ILE A 265 34.21 -70.30 28.64
CA ILE A 265 34.15 -71.59 27.95
C ILE A 265 35.41 -71.82 27.12
N ASP A 266 35.89 -70.82 26.38
CA ASP A 266 37.08 -70.96 25.55
C ASP A 266 38.36 -71.08 26.40
N SER A 267 38.44 -70.36 27.53
CA SER A 267 39.52 -70.55 28.51
C SER A 267 39.52 -71.96 29.10
N LEU A 268 38.35 -72.50 29.46
CA LEU A 268 38.22 -73.87 29.97
C LEU A 268 38.56 -74.92 28.91
N LYS A 269 38.14 -74.73 27.66
CA LYS A 269 38.54 -75.61 26.54
C LYS A 269 40.06 -75.65 26.40
N LEU A 270 40.71 -74.48 26.44
CA LEU A 270 42.17 -74.38 26.37
C LEU A 270 42.81 -75.12 27.55
N GLN A 271 42.31 -74.92 28.78
CA GLN A 271 42.80 -75.61 29.97
C GLN A 271 42.63 -77.13 29.88
N CYS A 272 41.48 -77.62 29.41
CA CYS A 272 41.25 -79.04 29.18
C CYS A 272 42.17 -79.62 28.09
N GLN A 273 42.42 -78.88 27.00
CA GLN A 273 43.39 -79.27 25.99
C GLN A 273 44.80 -79.39 26.59
N TYR A 274 45.26 -78.39 27.35
CA TYR A 274 46.55 -78.45 28.05
C TYR A 274 46.65 -79.61 29.06
N GLN A 275 45.59 -79.86 29.83
CA GLN A 275 45.57 -80.98 30.77
C GLN A 275 45.57 -82.35 30.07
N SER A 276 44.86 -82.49 28.94
CA SER A 276 44.88 -83.70 28.13
C SER A 276 46.26 -83.96 27.54
N VAL A 277 46.93 -82.92 27.05
CA VAL A 277 48.30 -83.00 26.51
C VAL A 277 49.28 -83.36 27.62
N ASN A 278 49.22 -82.69 28.78
CA ASN A 278 50.10 -83.00 29.92
C ASN A 278 49.85 -84.38 30.51
N GLY A 279 48.60 -84.86 30.53
CA GLY A 279 48.26 -86.21 30.96
C GLY A 279 48.87 -87.27 30.03
N ILE A 280 48.75 -87.08 28.73
CA ILE A 280 49.34 -87.98 27.71
C ILE A 280 50.87 -87.93 27.78
N GLN A 281 51.47 -86.76 27.98
CA GLN A 281 52.92 -86.59 28.10
C GLN A 281 53.47 -87.25 29.37
N ASN A 282 52.77 -87.15 30.50
CA ASN A 282 53.15 -87.82 31.74
C ASN A 282 53.04 -89.34 31.66
N TYR A 283 51.99 -89.87 31.04
CA TYR A 283 51.90 -91.31 30.77
C TYR A 283 53.04 -91.76 29.87
N ARG A 284 53.31 -91.03 28.78
CA ARG A 284 54.41 -91.38 27.87
C ARG A 284 55.76 -91.39 28.60
N LEU A 285 56.08 -90.37 29.40
CA LEU A 285 57.34 -90.28 30.14
C LEU A 285 57.48 -91.35 31.24
N ARG A 286 56.36 -91.73 31.90
CA ARG A 286 56.39 -92.69 33.00
C ARG A 286 56.54 -94.14 32.54
N TYR A 287 55.96 -94.49 31.39
CA TYR A 287 55.93 -95.86 30.91
C TYR A 287 56.94 -96.14 29.78
N LEU A 288 57.55 -95.12 29.17
CA LEU A 288 58.63 -95.33 28.19
C LEU A 288 59.78 -96.18 28.73
N PRO A 289 60.35 -95.90 29.93
CA PRO A 289 61.49 -96.65 30.43
C PRO A 289 61.15 -98.12 30.70
N ILE A 290 59.91 -98.38 31.15
CA ILE A 290 59.41 -99.74 31.40
C ILE A 290 59.22 -100.49 30.09
N LEU A 291 58.68 -99.83 29.06
CA LEU A 291 58.54 -100.42 27.73
C LEU A 291 59.91 -100.69 27.09
N GLU A 292 60.88 -99.78 27.25
CA GLU A 292 62.26 -99.97 26.81
C GLU A 292 62.93 -101.14 27.55
N GLU A 293 62.71 -101.29 28.85
CA GLU A 293 63.22 -102.41 29.66
C GLU A 293 62.62 -103.76 29.22
N ILE A 294 61.29 -103.82 29.00
CA ILE A 294 60.62 -105.01 28.46
C ILE A 294 61.14 -105.34 27.06
N GLU A 295 61.34 -104.34 26.20
CA GLU A 295 61.89 -104.54 24.86
C GLU A 295 63.32 -105.08 24.89
N GLU A 296 64.15 -104.58 25.81
CA GLU A 296 65.52 -105.05 26.05
C GLU A 296 65.53 -106.50 26.55
N ASP A 297 64.62 -106.85 27.47
CA ASP A 297 64.49 -108.21 27.99
C ASP A 297 63.94 -109.18 26.92
N ILE A 298 63.00 -108.75 26.08
CA ILE A 298 62.58 -109.53 24.90
C ILE A 298 63.76 -109.73 23.95
N ARG A 299 64.58 -108.70 23.68
CA ARG A 299 65.79 -108.83 22.87
C ARG A 299 66.77 -109.83 23.47
N ARG A 300 66.99 -109.81 24.78
CA ARG A 300 67.83 -110.79 25.51
C ARG A 300 67.29 -112.21 25.38
N LEU A 301 66.00 -112.42 25.62
CA LEU A 301 65.34 -113.72 25.49
C LEU A 301 65.41 -114.27 24.05
N CYS A 302 65.17 -113.43 23.06
CA CYS A 302 65.30 -113.80 21.65
C CYS A 302 66.76 -114.11 21.26
N HIS A 303 67.76 -113.47 21.88
CA HIS A 303 69.16 -113.84 21.69
C HIS A 303 69.50 -115.19 22.33
N LEU A 304 68.93 -115.50 23.49
CA LEU A 304 69.10 -116.79 24.17
C LEU A 304 68.45 -117.95 23.38
N GLN A 305 67.33 -117.70 22.70
CA GLN A 305 66.70 -118.68 21.79
C GLN A 305 67.52 -119.00 20.55
N LYS A 306 68.49 -118.16 20.14
CA LYS A 306 69.37 -118.43 19.00
C LYS A 306 70.64 -119.21 19.38
N LEU A 307 70.86 -119.47 20.67
CA LEU A 307 72.03 -120.19 21.21
C LEU A 307 71.71 -121.61 21.72
N ASN A 308 70.44 -122.02 21.66
CA ASN A 308 69.97 -123.41 21.81
C ASN A 308 69.49 -123.95 20.46
#